data_AF-A0A8J3VI47-F1
#
_entry.id   AF-A0A8J3VI47-F1
#
_cell.length_a   1.000
_cell.length_b   1.000
_cell.length_c   1.000
_cell.angle_alpha   90.00
_cell.angle_beta   90.00
_cell.angle_gamma   90.00
#
_symmetry.space_group_name_H-M   'P 1'
#
loop_
_entity.id
_entity.type
_entity.pdbx_description
1 polymer ?
#
loop_
_entity_poly.entity_id
_entity_poly.type
_entity_poly.pdbx_seq_one_letter_code
_entity_poly.pdbx_strand_id
1 'polypeptide(L)'
;MSMFGKSRHRAGARRWLGRILVPVVAVSAFTMITAGSALAQGGGSTSKPSGCSTRWSTSPYGAQAYARAGIFWDNVNVTTINVVAGWSLVEDMIDCGPGGYTVTAYKINVVTLIRVDGFGLNCNIGSAGGTCASTGTAVTYTQKTNCTNASSCGLSLGYMQFIAPPGGYLTSVRLQTQVKLNKKGGTNPLTWTTAWI
;
A
#
# COMPACT_ATOMS: atom_id res chain seq x y z
N MET A 1 19.23 105.03 -7.01
CA MET A 1 17.85 105.54 -7.17
C MET A 1 16.99 104.42 -7.75
N SER A 2 15.79 104.25 -7.20
CA SER A 2 14.56 103.60 -7.71
C SER A 2 14.50 103.37 -9.24
N MET A 3 13.80 102.39 -9.81
CA MET A 3 12.47 101.87 -9.47
C MET A 3 12.13 100.68 -10.41
N PHE A 4 11.44 99.67 -9.86
CA PHE A 4 10.25 98.95 -10.38
C PHE A 4 10.15 98.38 -11.81
N GLY A 5 9.65 97.14 -11.89
CA GLY A 5 8.86 96.68 -13.04
C GLY A 5 8.49 95.18 -13.06
N LYS A 6 7.27 94.86 -12.60
CA LYS A 6 6.62 93.52 -12.56
C LYS A 6 6.37 92.91 -13.97
N SER A 7 6.32 91.57 -14.10
CA SER A 7 5.05 90.80 -14.26
C SER A 7 5.23 89.29 -14.60
N ARG A 8 4.78 88.44 -13.66
CA ARG A 8 3.93 87.21 -13.72
C ARG A 8 4.07 86.10 -14.80
N HIS A 9 4.21 84.88 -14.25
CA HIS A 9 3.55 83.56 -14.51
C HIS A 9 3.41 83.03 -15.96
N ARG A 10 3.79 81.80 -16.30
CA ARG A 10 3.26 80.50 -15.79
C ARG A 10 4.24 79.36 -16.13
N ALA A 11 4.57 78.52 -15.14
CA ALA A 11 4.08 77.15 -14.98
C ALA A 11 4.62 76.13 -16.00
N GLY A 12 5.60 75.35 -15.55
CA GLY A 12 6.08 74.14 -16.22
C GLY A 12 6.61 73.17 -15.17
N ALA A 13 5.70 72.53 -14.45
CA ALA A 13 6.01 71.50 -13.48
C ALA A 13 6.53 70.25 -14.20
N ARG A 14 7.75 69.80 -13.86
CA ARG A 14 8.17 68.39 -13.94
C ARG A 14 9.30 68.18 -12.94
N ARG A 15 8.89 67.80 -11.72
CA ARG A 15 9.78 67.31 -10.66
C ARG A 15 10.34 65.96 -11.12
N TRP A 16 11.63 65.94 -11.44
CA TRP A 16 12.43 64.73 -11.55
C TRP A 16 12.56 64.11 -10.15
N LEU A 17 11.66 63.18 -9.82
CA LEU A 17 11.82 62.30 -8.67
C LEU A 17 12.86 61.25 -9.04
N GLY A 18 14.13 61.51 -8.66
CA GLY A 18 15.16 60.49 -8.59
C GLY A 18 14.76 59.43 -7.59
N ARG A 19 14.08 58.38 -8.06
CA ARG A 19 13.83 57.17 -7.29
C ARG A 19 15.12 56.36 -7.27
N ILE A 20 15.70 56.30 -6.07
CA ILE A 20 16.72 55.35 -5.65
C ILE A 20 16.26 53.95 -6.07
N LEU A 21 16.94 53.36 -7.05
CA LEU A 21 16.80 51.94 -7.38
C LEU A 21 17.49 51.15 -6.27
N VAL A 22 16.70 50.68 -5.30
CA VAL A 22 17.10 49.59 -4.42
C VAL A 22 17.14 48.32 -5.29
N PRO A 23 18.29 47.63 -5.44
CA PRO A 23 18.28 46.32 -6.06
C PRO A 23 17.55 45.37 -5.10
N VAL A 24 16.27 45.13 -5.38
CA VAL A 24 15.57 43.98 -4.82
C VAL A 24 16.23 42.77 -5.47
N VAL A 25 17.22 42.21 -4.77
CA VAL A 25 17.69 40.86 -5.04
C VAL A 25 16.50 39.97 -4.76
N ALA A 26 15.72 39.68 -5.80
CA ALA A 26 14.78 38.59 -5.81
C ALA A 26 15.62 37.32 -5.73
N VAL A 27 16.01 36.95 -4.51
CA VAL A 27 16.32 35.57 -4.19
C VAL A 27 15.00 34.85 -4.38
N SER A 28 14.75 34.38 -5.60
CA SER A 28 13.83 33.28 -5.83
C SER A 28 14.39 32.11 -5.04
N ALA A 29 14.03 32.08 -3.75
CA ALA A 29 14.11 30.90 -2.94
C ALA A 29 13.23 29.90 -3.68
N PHE A 30 13.89 29.08 -4.50
CA PHE A 30 13.42 27.74 -4.71
C PHE A 30 13.36 27.15 -3.31
N THR A 31 12.20 27.28 -2.68
CA THR A 31 11.79 26.37 -1.64
C THR A 31 11.82 25.02 -2.34
N MET A 32 12.95 24.33 -2.20
CA MET A 32 12.94 22.89 -2.31
C MET A 32 11.90 22.49 -1.27
N ILE A 33 10.69 22.24 -1.74
CA ILE A 33 9.75 21.41 -1.01
C ILE A 33 10.48 20.08 -0.98
N THR A 34 11.32 19.90 0.04
CA THR A 34 11.75 18.59 0.47
C THR A 34 10.44 17.89 0.74
N ALA A 35 9.97 17.11 -0.23
CA ALA A 35 8.94 16.13 -0.02
C ALA A 35 9.49 15.28 1.13
N GLY A 36 9.03 15.59 2.35
CA GLY A 36 9.38 14.80 3.51
C GLY A 36 9.08 13.36 3.14
N SER A 37 10.05 12.47 3.39
CA SER A 37 9.93 11.05 3.13
C SER A 37 8.51 10.62 3.50
N ALA A 38 7.68 10.28 2.52
CA ALA A 38 6.32 9.84 2.79
C ALA A 38 6.47 8.67 3.76
N LEU A 39 5.97 8.83 4.98
CA LEU A 39 6.05 7.75 5.98
C LEU A 39 5.27 6.58 5.40
N ALA A 40 5.90 5.41 5.36
CA ALA A 40 5.25 4.18 4.94
C ALA A 40 3.96 3.98 5.71
N GLN A 41 2.86 3.97 4.96
CA GLN A 41 1.55 3.61 5.46
C GLN A 41 1.52 2.09 5.56
N GLY A 42 0.89 1.57 6.61
CA GLY A 42 0.89 0.13 6.82
C GLY A 42 -0.25 -0.32 7.69
N GLY A 43 -0.62 -1.58 7.51
CA GLY A 43 -1.67 -2.23 8.26
C GLY A 43 -1.38 -3.72 8.41
N GLY A 44 -1.95 -4.32 9.46
CA GLY A 44 -1.91 -5.74 9.69
C GLY A 44 -3.29 -6.25 10.08
N SER A 45 -3.61 -7.49 9.71
CA SER A 45 -4.85 -8.16 10.09
C SER A 45 -4.59 -9.61 10.44
N THR A 46 -5.34 -10.07 11.43
CA THR A 46 -5.42 -11.47 11.83
C THR A 46 -6.85 -11.93 11.60
N SER A 47 -7.03 -13.06 10.93
CA SER A 47 -8.34 -13.66 10.76
C SER A 47 -8.89 -14.14 12.09
N LYS A 48 -10.21 -14.33 12.18
CA LYS A 48 -10.76 -15.27 13.16
C LYS A 48 -10.15 -16.66 12.92
N PRO A 49 -10.04 -17.52 13.96
CA PRO A 49 -9.60 -18.88 13.76
C PRO A 49 -10.49 -19.56 12.71
N SER A 50 -9.90 -20.46 11.93
CA SER A 50 -10.55 -21.13 10.80
C SER A 50 -11.80 -21.96 11.16
N GLY A 51 -12.11 -22.08 12.44
CA GLY A 51 -13.04 -23.06 12.99
C GLY A 51 -12.40 -24.44 13.09
N CYS A 52 -12.93 -25.27 13.99
CA CYS A 52 -12.44 -26.62 14.19
C CYS A 52 -12.91 -27.56 13.09
N SER A 53 -11.95 -28.09 12.33
CA SER A 53 -12.22 -29.18 11.38
C SER A 53 -12.49 -30.48 12.14
N THR A 54 -13.37 -31.36 11.67
CA THR A 54 -13.76 -32.55 12.44
C THR A 54 -12.96 -33.83 12.15
N ARG A 55 -11.93 -33.77 11.28
CA ARG A 55 -11.08 -34.92 10.91
C ARG A 55 -9.69 -34.48 10.47
N TRP A 56 -8.72 -34.56 11.37
CA TRP A 56 -7.31 -34.33 11.08
C TRP A 56 -6.54 -35.64 11.24
N SER A 57 -5.71 -36.03 10.26
CA SER A 57 -5.06 -37.36 10.30
C SER A 57 -4.15 -37.56 11.51
N THR A 58 -3.69 -36.47 12.13
CA THR A 58 -2.84 -36.48 13.32
C THR A 58 -3.59 -36.10 14.60
N SER A 59 -4.90 -35.80 14.55
CA SER A 59 -5.69 -35.48 15.74
C SER A 59 -7.15 -35.93 15.62
N PRO A 60 -7.66 -36.71 16.61
CA PRO A 60 -9.07 -37.10 16.65
C PRO A 60 -10.00 -35.91 16.92
N TYR A 61 -9.48 -34.83 17.49
CA TYR A 61 -10.26 -33.63 17.82
C TYR A 61 -10.36 -32.65 16.66
N GLY A 62 -9.57 -32.84 15.59
CA GLY A 62 -9.50 -31.89 14.50
C GLY A 62 -8.37 -30.89 14.60
N ALA A 63 -8.44 -29.85 13.76
CA ALA A 63 -7.49 -28.75 13.77
C ALA A 63 -8.13 -27.41 13.42
N GLN A 64 -7.56 -26.35 13.96
CA GLN A 64 -7.81 -24.95 13.61
C GLN A 64 -6.48 -24.22 13.39
N ALA A 65 -6.51 -23.11 12.67
CA ALA A 65 -5.36 -22.24 12.46
C ALA A 65 -5.80 -20.78 12.31
N TYR A 66 -4.82 -19.88 12.35
CA TYR A 66 -5.02 -18.46 12.11
C TYR A 66 -4.30 -18.05 10.83
N ALA A 67 -4.87 -17.08 10.12
CA ALA A 67 -4.20 -16.42 9.02
C ALA A 67 -3.84 -15.00 9.46
N ARG A 68 -2.62 -14.58 9.19
CA ARG A 68 -2.16 -13.21 9.40
C ARG A 68 -1.66 -12.62 8.11
N ALA A 69 -1.81 -11.32 7.99
CA ALA A 69 -1.39 -10.58 6.83
C ALA A 69 -0.94 -9.19 7.21
N GLY A 70 0.03 -8.66 6.50
CA GLY A 70 0.50 -7.29 6.68
C GLY A 70 0.99 -6.71 5.37
N ILE A 71 0.85 -5.39 5.23
CA ILE A 71 1.33 -4.65 4.08
C ILE A 71 1.82 -3.28 4.51
N PHE A 72 2.91 -2.84 3.89
CA PHE A 72 3.53 -1.53 4.03
C PHE A 72 3.74 -0.93 2.65
N TRP A 73 3.28 0.30 2.45
CA TRP A 73 3.33 0.97 1.16
C TRP A 73 3.58 2.48 1.30
N ASP A 74 4.18 3.04 0.26
CA ASP A 74 4.47 4.46 0.12
C ASP A 74 3.70 5.02 -1.07
N ASN A 75 2.99 6.13 -0.88
CA ASN A 75 2.46 6.93 -1.98
C ASN A 75 3.60 7.83 -2.49
N VAL A 76 4.17 7.50 -3.65
CA VAL A 76 5.19 8.35 -4.28
C VAL A 76 4.55 9.60 -4.86
N ASN A 77 3.40 9.41 -5.52
CA ASN A 77 2.55 10.47 -6.06
C ASN A 77 1.14 9.90 -6.34
N VAL A 78 0.23 10.74 -6.86
CA VAL A 78 -1.17 10.35 -7.15
C VAL A 78 -1.34 9.25 -8.22
N THR A 79 -0.28 8.97 -8.99
CA THR A 79 -0.24 7.96 -10.06
C THR A 79 0.69 6.79 -9.74
N THR A 80 1.39 6.80 -8.60
CA THR A 80 2.38 5.76 -8.28
C THR A 80 2.35 5.41 -6.80
N ILE A 81 2.15 4.12 -6.52
CA ILE A 81 2.26 3.53 -5.18
C ILE A 81 3.31 2.42 -5.21
N ASN A 82 4.18 2.42 -4.21
CA ASN A 82 5.15 1.37 -3.98
C ASN A 82 4.70 0.53 -2.79
N VAL A 83 4.50 -0.77 -2.97
CA VAL A 83 4.41 -1.70 -1.84
C VAL A 83 5.83 -2.09 -1.47
N VAL A 84 6.27 -1.60 -0.30
CA VAL A 84 7.64 -1.75 0.20
C VAL A 84 7.84 -3.14 0.80
N ALA A 85 6.82 -3.63 1.50
CA ALA A 85 6.80 -4.97 2.06
C ALA A 85 5.36 -5.46 2.17
N GLY A 86 5.16 -6.76 2.00
CA GLY A 86 3.91 -7.40 2.36
C GLY A 86 4.16 -8.84 2.74
N TRP A 87 3.29 -9.42 3.54
CA TRP A 87 3.43 -10.79 3.97
C TRP A 87 2.08 -11.40 4.28
N SER A 88 2.04 -12.72 4.22
CA SER A 88 0.90 -13.54 4.59
C SER A 88 1.39 -14.81 5.23
N LEU A 89 0.78 -15.20 6.34
CA LEU A 89 1.23 -16.30 7.16
C LEU A 89 0.02 -17.09 7.65
N VAL A 90 0.15 -18.42 7.64
CA VAL A 90 -0.66 -19.32 8.44
C VAL A 90 0.17 -19.75 9.63
N GLU A 91 -0.36 -19.58 10.82
CA GLU A 91 0.30 -19.95 12.07
C GLU A 91 -0.72 -20.45 13.10
N ASP A 92 -0.20 -20.80 14.27
CA ASP A 92 -0.99 -21.27 15.42
C ASP A 92 -1.91 -22.44 15.04
N MET A 93 -1.38 -23.37 14.22
CA MET A 93 -2.13 -24.54 13.82
C MET A 93 -2.11 -25.59 14.93
N ILE A 94 -3.24 -25.68 15.61
CA ILE A 94 -3.42 -26.46 16.83
C ILE A 94 -4.61 -27.40 16.70
N ASP A 95 -4.59 -28.47 17.48
CA ASP A 95 -5.72 -29.36 17.60
C ASP A 95 -6.87 -28.71 18.39
N CYS A 96 -8.09 -29.16 18.16
CA CYS A 96 -9.28 -28.60 18.79
C CYS A 96 -9.70 -29.30 20.09
N GLY A 97 -8.86 -30.21 20.59
CA GLY A 97 -9.06 -30.91 21.84
C GLY A 97 -8.64 -30.07 23.05
N PRO A 98 -8.78 -30.61 24.25
CA PRO A 98 -8.52 -29.90 25.50
C PRO A 98 -7.05 -29.46 25.68
N GLY A 99 -6.12 -30.03 24.90
CA GLY A 99 -4.69 -29.72 24.99
C GLY A 99 -4.20 -28.64 24.01
N GLY A 100 -4.91 -28.38 22.91
CA GLY A 100 -4.48 -27.40 21.90
C GLY A 100 -3.07 -27.64 21.35
N TYR A 101 -2.67 -28.90 21.20
CA TYR A 101 -1.35 -29.30 20.74
C TYR A 101 -1.13 -28.93 19.28
N THR A 102 0.11 -28.56 18.94
CA THR A 102 0.51 -28.27 17.56
C THR A 102 0.29 -29.47 16.66
N VAL A 103 -0.32 -29.25 15.50
CA VAL A 103 -0.52 -30.28 14.47
C VAL A 103 0.08 -29.85 13.14
N THR A 104 0.25 -30.79 12.21
CA THR A 104 0.75 -30.52 10.86
C THR A 104 -0.34 -30.77 9.81
N ALA A 105 -0.36 -29.94 8.78
CA ALA A 105 -1.28 -30.05 7.66
C ALA A 105 -0.58 -30.78 6.54
N TYR A 106 -1.33 -31.62 5.80
CA TYR A 106 -0.77 -32.26 4.63
C TYR A 106 -0.41 -31.24 3.54
N LYS A 107 -1.30 -30.28 3.29
CA LYS A 107 -1.04 -29.17 2.36
C LYS A 107 -1.71 -27.88 2.81
N ILE A 108 -0.93 -26.82 2.94
CA ILE A 108 -1.37 -25.44 3.17
C ILE A 108 -1.22 -24.66 1.88
N ASN A 109 -2.30 -24.07 1.37
CA ASN A 109 -2.23 -23.14 0.23
C ASN A 109 -2.57 -21.76 0.79
N VAL A 110 -1.67 -20.80 0.57
CA VAL A 110 -1.86 -19.41 0.95
C VAL A 110 -1.91 -18.59 -0.33
N VAL A 111 -3.00 -17.86 -0.51
CA VAL A 111 -3.21 -16.95 -1.63
C VAL A 111 -3.27 -15.54 -1.06
N THR A 112 -2.36 -14.68 -1.51
CA THR A 112 -2.32 -13.28 -1.11
C THR A 112 -2.83 -12.43 -2.25
N LEU A 113 -3.78 -11.55 -1.94
CA LEU A 113 -4.42 -10.65 -2.86
C LEU A 113 -4.08 -9.22 -2.43
N ILE A 114 -3.45 -8.45 -3.30
CA ILE A 114 -3.35 -7.00 -3.14
C ILE A 114 -4.28 -6.38 -4.16
N ARG A 115 -5.20 -5.56 -3.68
CA ARG A 115 -6.11 -4.79 -4.52
C ARG A 115 -5.73 -3.32 -4.43
N VAL A 116 -5.57 -2.70 -5.58
CA VAL A 116 -5.32 -1.26 -5.71
C VAL A 116 -6.46 -0.66 -6.50
N ASP A 117 -7.20 0.25 -5.90
CA ASP A 117 -8.36 0.91 -6.51
C ASP A 117 -7.96 2.27 -7.11
N GLY A 118 -8.60 2.66 -8.21
CA GLY A 118 -8.29 3.89 -8.94
C GLY A 118 -8.96 3.97 -10.30
N PHE A 119 -8.32 4.62 -11.27
CA PHE A 119 -8.77 4.71 -12.66
C PHE A 119 -7.60 4.56 -13.63
N GLY A 120 -7.83 3.88 -14.75
CA GLY A 120 -6.84 3.66 -15.80
C GLY A 120 -5.70 2.71 -15.38
N LEU A 121 -5.89 1.93 -14.32
CA LEU A 121 -4.79 1.26 -13.64
C LEU A 121 -4.12 0.15 -14.47
N ASN A 122 -2.80 0.10 -14.41
CA ASN A 122 -1.99 -0.99 -14.90
C ASN A 122 -1.07 -1.52 -13.78
N CYS A 123 -0.63 -2.77 -13.91
CA CYS A 123 0.24 -3.42 -12.95
C CYS A 123 1.54 -3.83 -13.64
N ASN A 124 2.68 -3.37 -13.09
CA ASN A 124 3.98 -3.90 -13.48
C ASN A 124 4.51 -4.79 -12.36
N ILE A 125 4.51 -6.09 -12.60
CA ILE A 125 4.76 -7.12 -11.57
C ILE A 125 6.24 -7.40 -11.32
N GLY A 126 7.15 -6.71 -12.02
CA GLY A 126 8.60 -6.84 -11.84
C GLY A 126 9.07 -8.29 -11.73
N SER A 127 9.94 -8.58 -10.75
CA SER A 127 10.46 -9.93 -10.44
C SER A 127 9.70 -10.62 -9.29
N ALA A 128 8.65 -10.02 -8.73
CA ALA A 128 7.97 -10.50 -7.53
C ALA A 128 7.17 -11.82 -7.74
N GLY A 129 7.06 -12.30 -8.98
CA GLY A 129 6.21 -13.43 -9.35
C GLY A 129 4.72 -13.08 -9.24
N GLY A 130 3.83 -14.06 -9.43
CA GLY A 130 2.38 -13.87 -9.31
C GLY A 130 1.68 -13.41 -10.60
N THR A 131 0.41 -13.03 -10.48
CA THR A 131 -0.44 -12.61 -11.60
C THR A 131 -1.15 -11.31 -11.26
N CYS A 132 -1.28 -10.42 -12.24
CA CYS A 132 -2.02 -9.18 -12.08
C CYS A 132 -3.21 -9.14 -13.05
N ALA A 133 -4.38 -8.74 -12.55
CA ALA A 133 -5.58 -8.53 -13.35
C ALA A 133 -6.07 -7.08 -13.17
N SER A 134 -6.39 -6.39 -14.26
CA SER A 134 -6.96 -5.04 -14.24
C SER A 134 -8.40 -5.06 -14.72
N THR A 135 -9.24 -4.22 -14.10
CA THR A 135 -10.65 -4.02 -14.43
C THR A 135 -10.95 -2.57 -14.84
N GLY A 136 -9.91 -1.78 -15.11
CA GLY A 136 -10.03 -0.35 -15.40
C GLY A 136 -10.16 0.54 -14.16
N THR A 137 -10.89 0.09 -13.13
CA THR A 137 -11.03 0.81 -11.85
C THR A 137 -10.29 0.16 -10.68
N ALA A 138 -9.76 -1.03 -10.87
CA ALA A 138 -8.95 -1.72 -9.87
C ALA A 138 -7.94 -2.64 -10.56
N VAL A 139 -6.78 -2.77 -9.93
CA VAL A 139 -5.80 -3.81 -10.20
C VAL A 139 -5.78 -4.77 -9.01
N THR A 140 -5.82 -6.07 -9.29
CA THR A 140 -5.64 -7.11 -8.29
C THR A 140 -4.39 -7.92 -8.62
N TYR A 141 -3.39 -7.82 -7.75
CA TYR A 141 -2.24 -8.70 -7.73
C TYR A 141 -2.55 -9.95 -6.91
N THR A 142 -2.19 -11.12 -7.42
CA THR A 142 -2.38 -12.41 -6.76
C THR A 142 -1.07 -13.18 -6.74
N GLN A 143 -0.65 -13.61 -5.57
CA GLN A 143 0.46 -14.53 -5.41
C GLN A 143 0.06 -15.72 -4.55
N LYS A 144 0.63 -16.89 -4.84
CA LYS A 144 0.28 -18.15 -4.21
C LYS A 144 1.53 -18.85 -3.73
N THR A 145 1.48 -19.40 -2.53
CA THR A 145 2.48 -20.34 -2.02
C THR A 145 1.79 -21.60 -1.50
N ASN A 146 2.51 -22.71 -1.55
CA ASN A 146 2.03 -24.00 -1.07
C ASN A 146 3.10 -24.63 -0.18
N CYS A 147 2.72 -24.99 1.04
CA CYS A 147 3.56 -25.77 1.94
C CYS A 147 2.96 -27.16 2.13
N THR A 148 3.78 -28.18 2.26
CA THR A 148 3.35 -29.56 2.50
C THR A 148 3.93 -30.07 3.82
N ASN A 149 3.15 -30.88 4.54
CA ASN A 149 3.54 -31.46 5.83
C ASN A 149 4.09 -30.41 6.83
N ALA A 150 3.42 -29.26 6.92
CA ALA A 150 3.90 -28.11 7.69
C ALA A 150 2.88 -27.69 8.75
N SER A 151 3.35 -27.09 9.85
CA SER A 151 2.50 -26.47 10.89
C SER A 151 2.27 -24.98 10.65
N SER A 152 3.07 -24.37 9.76
CA SER A 152 2.96 -22.98 9.33
C SER A 152 3.28 -22.86 7.84
N CYS A 153 2.79 -21.81 7.20
CA CYS A 153 3.11 -21.52 5.80
C CYS A 153 3.05 -20.02 5.54
N GLY A 154 4.14 -19.48 5.01
CA GLY A 154 4.27 -18.04 4.78
C GLY A 154 4.57 -17.71 3.33
N LEU A 155 4.15 -16.52 2.93
CA LEU A 155 4.56 -15.84 1.72
C LEU A 155 5.05 -14.45 2.12
N SER A 156 6.28 -14.13 1.73
CA SER A 156 6.77 -12.75 1.74
C SER A 156 6.62 -12.18 0.35
N LEU A 157 6.03 -10.99 0.25
CA LEU A 157 5.92 -10.24 -0.98
C LEU A 157 7.15 -9.35 -1.09
N GLY A 158 7.81 -9.39 -2.24
CA GLY A 158 8.88 -8.44 -2.55
C GLY A 158 8.35 -7.03 -2.81
N TYR A 159 9.26 -6.14 -3.18
CA TYR A 159 8.91 -4.80 -3.64
C TYR A 159 8.02 -4.88 -4.89
N MET A 160 6.91 -4.14 -4.89
CA MET A 160 6.00 -4.04 -6.03
C MET A 160 5.63 -2.59 -6.29
N GLN A 161 5.39 -2.24 -7.55
CA GLN A 161 5.02 -0.89 -7.95
C GLN A 161 3.74 -0.91 -8.79
N PHE A 162 2.76 -0.10 -8.38
CA PHE A 162 1.52 0.12 -9.10
C PHE A 162 1.53 1.51 -9.73
N ILE A 163 1.29 1.58 -11.03
CA ILE A 163 1.40 2.81 -11.81
C ILE A 163 0.11 3.03 -12.61
N ALA A 164 -0.47 4.21 -12.46
CA ALA A 164 -1.50 4.70 -13.34
C ALA A 164 -0.85 5.45 -14.54
N PRO A 165 -1.19 5.10 -15.79
CA PRO A 165 -0.76 5.85 -16.97
C PRO A 165 -1.36 7.28 -16.97
N PRO A 166 -0.89 8.18 -17.86
CA PRO A 166 -1.41 9.53 -17.96
C PRO A 166 -2.95 9.57 -18.07
N GLY A 167 -3.59 10.39 -17.23
CA GLY A 167 -5.05 10.46 -17.11
C GLY A 167 -5.67 9.50 -16.08
N GLY A 168 -4.88 8.60 -15.49
CA GLY A 168 -5.27 7.74 -14.38
C GLY A 168 -4.94 8.31 -13.00
N TYR A 169 -5.44 7.65 -11.95
CA TYR A 169 -5.13 7.97 -10.56
C TYR A 169 -5.29 6.74 -9.65
N LEU A 170 -4.61 6.73 -8.51
CA LEU A 170 -4.69 5.72 -7.46
C LEU A 170 -5.42 6.28 -6.23
N THR A 171 -6.17 5.45 -5.52
CA THR A 171 -6.98 5.89 -4.36
C THR A 171 -6.68 5.12 -3.08
N SER A 172 -6.56 3.81 -3.15
CA SER A 172 -6.32 2.97 -1.98
C SER A 172 -5.59 1.70 -2.36
N VAL A 173 -4.82 1.17 -1.42
CA VAL A 173 -4.21 -0.16 -1.47
C VAL A 173 -4.81 -0.97 -0.34
N ARG A 174 -5.18 -2.20 -0.65
CA ARG A 174 -5.69 -3.15 0.33
C ARG A 174 -5.09 -4.53 0.16
N LEU A 175 -4.93 -5.26 1.25
CA LEU A 175 -4.45 -6.64 1.25
C LEU A 175 -5.45 -7.60 1.89
N GLN A 176 -5.59 -8.79 1.31
CA GLN A 176 -6.32 -9.92 1.88
C GLN A 176 -5.55 -11.22 1.66
N THR A 177 -5.64 -12.13 2.63
CA THR A 177 -5.08 -13.47 2.54
C THR A 177 -6.19 -14.50 2.58
N GLN A 178 -6.20 -15.39 1.59
CA GLN A 178 -7.06 -16.57 1.56
C GLN A 178 -6.24 -17.80 1.87
N VAL A 179 -6.74 -18.64 2.76
CA VAL A 179 -6.04 -19.86 3.19
C VAL A 179 -6.92 -21.05 2.90
N LYS A 180 -6.28 -22.11 2.37
CA LYS A 180 -6.90 -23.40 2.15
C LYS A 180 -6.02 -24.51 2.72
N LEU A 181 -6.48 -25.14 3.80
CA LEU A 181 -5.85 -26.33 4.38
C LEU A 181 -6.49 -27.59 3.82
N ASN A 182 -5.66 -28.48 3.28
CA ASN A 182 -6.08 -29.81 2.84
C ASN A 182 -5.52 -30.85 3.79
N LYS A 183 -6.39 -31.77 4.16
CA LYS A 183 -6.07 -32.98 4.92
C LYS A 183 -5.66 -34.12 3.97
N LYS A 184 -4.80 -35.02 4.43
CA LYS A 184 -4.44 -36.22 3.66
C LYS A 184 -5.68 -37.09 3.45
N GLY A 185 -6.01 -37.40 2.19
CA GLY A 185 -7.11 -38.31 1.84
C GLY A 185 -8.54 -37.81 2.13
N GLY A 186 -8.75 -36.51 2.34
CA GLY A 186 -10.08 -35.96 2.61
C GLY A 186 -10.59 -34.99 1.54
N THR A 187 -11.90 -34.96 1.36
CA THR A 187 -12.59 -34.22 0.30
C THR A 187 -12.97 -32.78 0.65
N ASN A 188 -13.00 -32.42 1.94
CA ASN A 188 -13.43 -31.09 2.39
C ASN A 188 -12.26 -30.32 3.02
N PRO A 189 -11.64 -29.40 2.26
CA PRO A 189 -10.59 -28.53 2.77
C PRO A 189 -11.17 -27.44 3.67
N LEU A 190 -10.42 -27.04 4.70
CA LEU A 190 -10.77 -25.91 5.53
C LEU A 190 -10.32 -24.63 4.83
N THR A 191 -11.25 -23.70 4.59
CA THR A 191 -10.98 -22.47 3.85
C THR A 191 -11.50 -21.26 4.61
N TRP A 192 -10.67 -20.22 4.73
CA TRP A 192 -11.07 -18.95 5.34
C TRP A 192 -10.20 -17.80 4.82
N THR A 193 -10.54 -16.58 5.22
CA THR A 193 -9.95 -15.35 4.71
C THR A 193 -9.74 -14.33 5.83
N THR A 194 -8.70 -13.52 5.71
CA THR A 194 -8.57 -12.29 6.51
C THR A 194 -9.56 -11.22 6.02
N ALA A 195 -9.87 -10.25 6.87
CA ALA A 195 -10.51 -9.02 6.42
C ALA A 195 -9.53 -8.22 5.52
N TRP A 196 -10.06 -7.43 4.60
CA TRP A 196 -9.26 -6.45 3.86
C TRP A 196 -8.69 -5.42 4.83
N ILE A 197 -7.39 -5.21 4.75
CA ILE A 197 -6.65 -4.12 5.40
C ILE A 197 -6.20 -3.11 4.38
#